data_AF-A0A0C9S4Z3-F1
#
_entry.id   AF-A0A0C9S4Z3-F1
#
_cell.length_a   1.000
_cell.length_b   1.000
_cell.length_c   1.000
_cell.angle_alpha   90.00
_cell.angle_beta   90.00
_cell.angle_gamma   90.00
#
_symmetry.space_group_name_H-M   'P 1'
#
loop_
_entity.id
_entity.type
_entity.pdbx_description
1 polymer ?
#
loop_
_entity_poly.entity_id
_entity_poly.type
_entity_poly.pdbx_seq_one_letter_code
_entity_poly.pdbx_strand_id
1 'polypeptide(L)'
;MNCYAVAFLVLPAITALGDGTRIPQCDNRTKSEVKDEMPMSWSCSGEGEKSVCYRRDYYYDKTTDTCKFLSFFGCGGSKNRFPSQFDCLDHCKTMIVKYRGYENWVKFLPNCSTNFNPSTDNGGVRRFYYNQTLKECVPVNVFGAKADLYFPDMRHCVSRCNATKKQLDRCNEEMSTGDLPKSWNCR
;
A
#
# COMPACT_ATOMS: atom_id res chain seq x y z
N MET A 1 65.91 -30.83 -6.16
CA MET A 1 64.92 -29.81 -5.74
C MET A 1 64.00 -29.49 -6.91
N ASN A 2 62.76 -29.97 -6.82
CA ASN A 2 61.50 -29.25 -7.11
C ASN A 2 60.39 -30.27 -7.37
N CYS A 3 59.57 -30.49 -6.34
CA CYS A 3 58.30 -31.21 -6.43
C CYS A 3 57.25 -30.30 -7.05
N TYR A 4 56.59 -30.72 -8.13
CA TYR A 4 55.39 -30.07 -8.62
C TYR A 4 54.17 -30.70 -7.94
N ALA A 5 53.58 -29.96 -7.00
CA ALA A 5 52.26 -30.29 -6.47
C ALA A 5 51.22 -29.55 -7.31
N VAL A 6 50.43 -30.30 -8.10
CA VAL A 6 49.25 -29.75 -8.78
C VAL A 6 48.13 -29.66 -7.76
N ALA A 7 47.93 -28.45 -7.21
CA ALA A 7 46.82 -28.17 -6.33
C ALA A 7 45.53 -28.10 -7.16
N PHE A 8 44.71 -29.14 -7.12
CA PHE A 8 43.33 -29.09 -7.59
C PHE A 8 42.52 -28.24 -6.61
N LEU A 9 42.29 -26.97 -6.97
CA LEU A 9 41.30 -26.12 -6.31
C LEU A 9 39.90 -26.61 -6.71
N VAL A 10 39.31 -27.47 -5.89
CA VAL A 10 37.88 -27.79 -5.99
C VAL A 10 37.14 -26.64 -5.32
N LEU A 11 36.64 -25.69 -6.12
CA LEU A 11 35.66 -24.72 -5.64
C LEU A 11 34.36 -25.48 -5.35
N PRO A 12 33.85 -25.50 -4.11
CA PRO A 12 32.51 -25.98 -3.89
C PRO A 12 31.56 -25.00 -4.60
N ALA A 13 30.91 -25.48 -5.65
CA ALA A 13 29.76 -24.80 -6.22
C ALA A 13 28.67 -24.81 -5.13
N ILE A 14 28.57 -23.71 -4.37
CA ILE A 14 27.40 -23.44 -3.56
C ILE A 14 26.27 -23.24 -4.57
N THR A 15 25.49 -24.27 -4.80
CA THR A 15 24.16 -24.12 -5.40
C THR A 15 23.35 -23.33 -4.37
N ALA A 16 23.29 -22.01 -4.55
CA ALA A 16 22.25 -21.21 -3.92
C ALA A 16 20.92 -21.71 -4.47
N LEU A 17 20.31 -22.68 -3.78
CA LEU A 17 18.91 -23.02 -3.92
C LEU A 17 18.15 -21.74 -3.54
N GLY A 18 17.71 -21.01 -4.56
CA GLY A 18 16.83 -19.88 -4.38
C GLY A 18 15.57 -20.37 -3.68
N ASP A 19 15.43 -20.04 -2.40
CA ASP A 19 14.14 -20.09 -1.74
C ASP A 19 13.36 -18.85 -2.19
N GLY A 20 12.97 -18.88 -3.46
CA GLY A 20 12.08 -17.90 -4.03
C GLY A 20 10.76 -18.05 -3.30
N THR A 21 10.45 -17.09 -2.42
CA THR A 21 9.12 -16.88 -1.84
C THR A 21 8.08 -17.04 -2.93
N ARG A 22 7.39 -18.18 -2.96
CA ARG A 22 6.41 -18.48 -4.00
C ARG A 22 5.22 -17.56 -3.81
N ILE A 23 5.03 -16.64 -4.74
CA ILE A 23 3.89 -15.73 -4.73
C ILE A 23 2.61 -16.55 -5.01
N PRO A 24 1.55 -16.38 -4.20
CA PRO A 24 0.27 -17.04 -4.46
C PRO A 24 -0.27 -16.75 -5.87
N GLN A 25 -0.73 -17.78 -6.57
CA GLN A 25 -1.35 -17.60 -7.90
C GLN A 25 -2.87 -17.57 -7.80
N CYS A 26 -3.46 -16.48 -8.29
CA CYS A 26 -4.89 -16.35 -8.52
C CYS A 26 -5.24 -16.84 -9.93
N ASP A 27 -6.43 -17.43 -10.12
CA ASP A 27 -6.93 -17.68 -11.47
C ASP A 27 -7.07 -16.36 -12.23
N ASN A 28 -6.52 -16.30 -13.44
CA ASN A 28 -6.66 -15.20 -14.40
C ASN A 28 -6.06 -13.83 -14.01
N ARG A 29 -4.81 -13.78 -13.52
CA ARG A 29 -4.03 -12.52 -13.55
C ARG A 29 -2.72 -12.67 -14.32
N THR A 30 -2.51 -11.76 -15.28
CA THR A 30 -1.21 -11.53 -15.89
C THR A 30 -0.22 -11.11 -14.78
N LYS A 31 1.05 -11.51 -14.91
CA LYS A 31 2.18 -11.19 -14.00
C LYS A 31 2.36 -9.70 -13.62
N SER A 32 1.55 -8.80 -14.18
CA SER A 32 1.72 -7.34 -14.14
C SER A 32 1.19 -6.66 -12.86
N GLU A 33 0.52 -7.37 -11.95
CA GLU A 33 0.00 -6.76 -10.70
C GLU A 33 0.86 -7.04 -9.46
N VAL A 34 1.88 -7.89 -9.57
CA VAL A 34 2.81 -8.13 -8.46
C VAL A 34 4.02 -7.25 -8.70
N LYS A 35 3.89 -5.95 -8.41
CA LYS A 35 5.08 -5.15 -8.14
C LYS A 35 5.65 -5.67 -6.83
N ASP A 36 6.94 -5.95 -6.83
CA ASP A 36 7.72 -6.44 -5.70
C ASP A 36 7.53 -5.53 -4.47
N GLU A 37 6.48 -5.77 -3.70
CA GLU A 37 6.29 -5.19 -2.38
C GLU A 37 6.82 -6.18 -1.35
N MET A 38 7.90 -5.75 -0.67
CA MET A 38 8.45 -6.28 0.57
C MET A 38 7.39 -7.08 1.35
N PRO A 39 7.68 -8.33 1.79
CA PRO A 39 6.65 -9.25 2.25
C PRO A 39 5.95 -8.68 3.49
N MET A 40 4.80 -8.05 3.29
CA MET A 40 3.86 -7.81 4.37
C MET A 40 3.49 -9.18 4.92
N SER A 41 3.89 -9.43 6.17
CA SER A 41 3.82 -10.73 6.83
C SER A 41 2.42 -11.33 6.69
N TRP A 42 2.35 -12.47 6.00
CA TRP A 42 1.16 -13.30 5.94
C TRP A 42 1.05 -14.08 7.24
N SER A 43 -0.09 -13.98 7.91
CA SER A 43 -0.42 -14.78 9.08
C SER A 43 -1.12 -16.04 8.60
N CYS A 44 -0.58 -17.21 8.94
CA CYS A 44 -1.20 -18.49 8.62
C CYS A 44 -1.77 -19.14 9.87
N SER A 45 -2.89 -19.82 9.71
CA SER A 45 -3.56 -20.57 10.77
C SER A 45 -3.96 -21.95 10.25
N GLY A 46 -3.76 -22.99 11.05
CA GLY A 46 -4.01 -24.38 10.67
C GLY A 46 -2.73 -25.21 10.56
N GLU A 47 -2.89 -26.51 10.27
CA GLU A 47 -1.80 -27.47 10.20
C GLU A 47 -1.77 -28.17 8.82
N GLY A 48 -0.57 -28.38 8.28
CA GLY A 48 -0.35 -29.06 7.01
C GLY A 48 -1.09 -28.40 5.83
N GLU A 49 -1.72 -29.23 4.99
CA GLU A 49 -2.44 -28.82 3.77
C GLU A 49 -3.69 -27.97 4.05
N LYS A 50 -4.16 -27.86 5.30
CA LYS A 50 -5.31 -27.04 5.70
C LYS A 50 -4.93 -25.64 6.19
N SER A 51 -3.66 -25.27 6.10
CA SER A 51 -3.21 -23.94 6.53
C SER A 51 -3.83 -22.84 5.64
N VAL A 52 -4.47 -21.87 6.28
CA VAL A 52 -5.07 -20.69 5.63
C VAL A 52 -4.23 -19.48 5.99
N CYS A 53 -3.76 -18.77 4.98
CA CYS A 53 -2.95 -17.58 5.14
C CYS A 53 -3.73 -16.32 4.76
N TYR A 54 -3.54 -15.26 5.54
CA TYR A 54 -4.15 -13.96 5.27
C TYR A 54 -3.18 -12.84 5.62
N ARG A 55 -3.33 -11.72 4.92
CA ARG A 55 -2.61 -10.48 5.24
C ARG A 55 -3.53 -9.57 6.03
N ARG A 56 -2.95 -8.91 7.03
CA ARG A 56 -3.62 -7.86 7.79
C ARG A 56 -3.71 -6.59 6.95
N ASP A 57 -4.87 -6.38 6.34
CA ASP A 57 -5.22 -5.13 5.67
C ASP A 57 -6.28 -4.37 6.49
N TYR A 58 -6.71 -3.22 5.99
CA TYR A 58 -7.76 -2.39 6.58
C TYR A 58 -8.80 -2.03 5.54
N TYR A 59 -10.07 -1.96 5.94
CA TYR A 59 -11.14 -1.38 5.13
C TYR A 59 -11.74 -0.18 5.85
N TYR A 60 -12.31 0.73 5.08
CA TYR A 60 -13.03 1.88 5.61
C TYR A 60 -14.50 1.54 5.81
N ASP A 61 -14.99 1.74 7.03
CA ASP A 61 -16.40 1.66 7.37
C ASP A 61 -17.02 3.05 7.35
N LYS A 62 -17.77 3.34 6.28
CA LYS A 62 -18.46 4.62 6.07
C LYS A 62 -19.51 4.94 7.14
N THR A 63 -20.06 3.94 7.81
CA THR A 63 -21.10 4.15 8.83
C THR A 63 -20.52 4.72 10.12
N THR A 64 -19.27 4.36 10.43
CA THR A 64 -18.57 4.79 11.64
C THR A 64 -17.46 5.81 11.37
N ASP A 65 -17.19 6.15 10.09
CA ASP A 65 -16.06 6.98 9.66
C ASP A 65 -14.72 6.48 10.25
N THR A 66 -14.56 5.15 10.30
CA THR A 66 -13.38 4.49 10.88
C THR A 66 -12.78 3.45 9.95
N CYS A 67 -11.53 3.08 10.22
CA CYS A 67 -10.81 2.04 9.51
C CYS A 67 -10.66 0.80 10.40
N LYS A 68 -11.11 -0.35 9.88
CA LYS A 68 -11.20 -1.62 10.61
C LYS A 68 -10.33 -2.68 9.94
N PHE A 69 -9.93 -3.67 10.72
CA PHE A 69 -9.13 -4.82 10.25
C PHE A 69 -9.87 -5.63 9.17
N LEU A 70 -9.12 -6.06 8.16
CA LEU A 70 -9.55 -6.99 7.11
C LEU A 70 -8.52 -8.14 6.99
N SER A 71 -8.98 -9.39 7.09
CA SER A 71 -8.20 -10.57 6.70
C SER A 71 -8.25 -10.75 5.19
N PHE A 72 -7.27 -10.20 4.45
CA PHE A 72 -7.22 -10.38 3.00
C PHE A 72 -6.58 -11.72 2.64
N PHE A 73 -7.26 -12.55 1.85
CA PHE A 73 -6.82 -13.90 1.51
C PHE A 73 -5.91 -13.98 0.27
N GLY A 74 -5.64 -12.87 -0.39
CA GLY A 74 -4.61 -12.76 -1.43
C GLY A 74 -5.12 -12.68 -2.86
N CYS A 75 -6.32 -13.15 -3.16
CA CYS A 75 -6.96 -12.96 -4.46
C CYS A 75 -8.18 -12.05 -4.39
N GLY A 76 -8.41 -11.26 -5.44
CA GLY A 76 -9.65 -10.51 -5.61
C GLY A 76 -9.85 -9.44 -4.53
N GLY A 77 -11.06 -9.43 -3.98
CA GLY A 77 -11.53 -8.46 -2.99
C GLY A 77 -11.96 -7.13 -3.61
N SER A 78 -12.35 -6.19 -2.76
CA SER A 78 -12.73 -4.83 -3.16
C SER A 78 -11.55 -3.86 -3.07
N LYS A 79 -11.68 -2.69 -3.70
CA LYS A 79 -10.69 -1.62 -3.59
C LYS A 79 -10.77 -0.89 -2.25
N ASN A 80 -11.81 -1.11 -1.45
CA ASN A 80 -11.90 -0.66 -0.05
C ASN A 80 -10.97 -1.48 0.86
N ARG A 81 -9.68 -1.48 0.54
CA ARG A 81 -8.64 -2.29 1.15
C ARG A 81 -7.32 -1.52 1.13
N PHE A 82 -6.71 -1.38 2.30
CA PHE A 82 -5.52 -0.57 2.52
C PHE A 82 -4.48 -1.37 3.30
N PRO A 83 -3.18 -1.21 2.99
CA PRO A 83 -2.12 -1.96 3.65
C PRO A 83 -1.87 -1.51 5.10
N SER A 84 -2.34 -0.31 5.48
CA SER A 84 -2.21 0.23 6.83
C SER A 84 -3.46 0.99 7.25
N GLN A 85 -3.64 1.13 8.58
CA GLN A 85 -4.72 1.93 9.14
C GLN A 85 -4.57 3.40 8.73
N PHE A 86 -3.33 3.92 8.72
CA PHE A 86 -3.04 5.30 8.31
C PHE A 86 -3.41 5.54 6.86
N ASP A 87 -3.03 4.64 5.94
CA ASP A 87 -3.45 4.74 4.54
C ASP A 87 -4.97 4.80 4.42
N CYS A 88 -5.69 3.91 5.10
CA CYS A 88 -7.15 3.93 5.08
C CYS A 88 -7.72 5.28 5.57
N LEU A 89 -7.21 5.79 6.69
CA LEU A 89 -7.67 7.05 7.27
C LEU A 89 -7.34 8.25 6.38
N ASP A 90 -6.16 8.27 5.75
CA ASP A 90 -5.72 9.37 4.91
C ASP A 90 -6.52 9.43 3.60
N HIS A 91 -7.00 8.29 3.08
CA HIS A 91 -7.81 8.26 1.86
C HIS A 91 -9.29 8.49 2.12
N CYS A 92 -9.83 7.86 3.16
CA CYS A 92 -11.27 7.70 3.28
C CYS A 92 -11.88 8.46 4.43
N LYS A 93 -11.16 8.73 5.53
CA LYS A 93 -11.79 9.43 6.65
C LYS A 93 -12.23 10.82 6.22
N THR A 94 -13.49 11.15 6.48
CA THR A 94 -14.11 12.41 6.07
C THR A 94 -14.14 13.44 7.19
N MET A 95 -14.27 13.00 8.44
CA MET A 95 -14.32 13.92 9.58
C MET A 95 -12.95 14.47 9.93
N ILE A 96 -12.88 15.79 10.09
CA ILE A 96 -11.73 16.49 10.65
C ILE A 96 -11.86 16.53 12.17
N VAL A 97 -10.91 15.92 12.87
CA VAL A 97 -10.82 15.96 14.33
C VAL A 97 -9.95 17.15 14.74
N LYS A 98 -10.54 18.11 15.46
CA LYS A 98 -9.80 19.26 16.00
C LYS A 98 -9.25 18.92 17.39
N TYR A 99 -7.93 19.00 17.54
CA TYR A 99 -7.22 18.81 18.81
C TYR A 99 -6.46 20.09 19.21
N ARG A 100 -5.90 20.12 20.42
CA ARG A 100 -5.09 21.26 20.89
C ARG A 100 -3.88 21.46 19.96
N GLY A 101 -3.81 22.61 19.30
CA GLY A 101 -2.75 22.93 18.32
C GLY A 101 -3.12 22.65 16.86
N TYR A 102 -4.33 22.12 16.60
CA TYR A 102 -4.85 21.89 15.24
C TYR A 102 -4.75 23.14 14.36
N GLU A 103 -5.19 24.29 14.87
CA GLU A 103 -5.18 25.56 14.12
C GLU A 103 -3.76 26.06 13.79
N ASN A 104 -2.73 25.61 14.51
CA ASN A 104 -1.34 25.88 14.14
C ASN A 104 -0.84 24.89 13.09
N TRP A 105 -1.19 23.60 13.22
CA TRP A 105 -0.81 22.58 12.25
C TRP A 105 -1.39 22.86 10.85
N VAL A 106 -2.66 23.28 10.76
CA VAL A 106 -3.29 23.59 9.45
C VAL A 106 -2.62 24.74 8.70
N LYS A 107 -1.85 25.62 9.38
CA LYS A 107 -1.08 26.67 8.71
C LYS A 107 0.06 26.11 7.86
N PHE A 108 0.60 24.95 8.22
CA PHE A 108 1.67 24.27 7.47
C PHE A 108 1.15 23.42 6.31
N LEU A 109 -0.18 23.25 6.18
CA LEU A 109 -0.73 22.55 5.04
C LEU A 109 -0.46 23.32 3.73
N PRO A 110 -0.22 22.60 2.63
CA PRO A 110 0.05 23.21 1.34
C PRO A 110 -1.16 23.96 0.78
N ASN A 111 -0.92 24.72 -0.29
CA ASN A 111 -1.97 25.42 -1.01
C ASN A 111 -2.57 24.53 -2.13
N CYS A 112 -3.57 25.07 -2.81
CA CYS A 112 -4.33 24.36 -3.86
C CYS A 112 -3.73 24.54 -5.26
N SER A 113 -2.49 25.01 -5.35
CA SER A 113 -1.79 25.30 -6.61
C SER A 113 -0.49 24.50 -6.77
N THR A 114 -0.24 23.53 -5.88
CA THR A 114 0.91 22.61 -6.02
C THR A 114 0.80 21.83 -7.33
N ASN A 115 1.84 21.93 -8.16
CA ASN A 115 1.95 21.21 -9.42
C ASN A 115 2.66 19.88 -9.21
N PHE A 116 1.93 18.77 -9.33
CA PHE A 116 2.51 17.43 -9.32
C PHE A 116 3.23 17.13 -10.64
N ASN A 117 4.50 16.71 -10.57
CA ASN A 117 5.25 16.26 -11.75
C ASN A 117 5.61 14.77 -11.61
N PRO A 118 4.97 13.86 -12.37
CA PRO A 118 5.19 12.42 -12.23
C PRO A 118 6.63 11.99 -12.56
N SER A 119 7.40 12.77 -13.33
CA SER A 119 8.79 12.45 -13.66
C SER A 119 9.76 12.71 -12.52
N THR A 120 9.45 13.67 -11.64
CA THR A 120 10.37 14.12 -10.56
C THR A 120 9.81 13.91 -9.16
N ASP A 121 8.53 13.59 -9.05
CA ASP A 121 7.79 13.36 -7.81
C ASP A 121 7.27 11.92 -7.73
N ASN A 122 8.07 10.94 -8.15
CA ASN A 122 7.71 9.52 -8.07
C ASN A 122 8.43 8.84 -6.91
N GLY A 123 7.73 8.57 -5.82
CA GLY A 123 8.29 7.89 -4.64
C GLY A 123 7.32 6.93 -3.98
N GLY A 124 7.60 6.57 -2.72
CA GLY A 124 6.78 5.62 -1.96
C GLY A 124 5.80 6.27 -0.97
N VAL A 125 5.87 7.59 -0.76
CA VAL A 125 5.04 8.27 0.25
C VAL A 125 3.77 8.77 -0.41
N ARG A 126 2.63 8.25 0.02
CA ARG A 126 1.34 8.69 -0.51
C ARG A 126 0.92 10.02 0.07
N ARG A 127 0.46 10.92 -0.80
CA ARG A 127 -0.05 12.26 -0.49
C ARG A 127 -1.15 12.64 -1.48
N PHE A 128 -1.70 13.84 -1.35
CA PHE A 128 -2.76 14.38 -2.21
C PHE A 128 -2.38 15.76 -2.74
N TYR A 129 -2.76 16.05 -3.98
CA TYR A 129 -2.73 17.41 -4.53
C TYR A 129 -4.10 17.77 -5.09
N TYR A 130 -4.36 19.07 -5.19
CA TYR A 130 -5.60 19.55 -5.80
C TYR A 130 -5.42 19.77 -7.29
N ASN A 131 -6.17 19.04 -8.09
CA ASN A 131 -6.22 19.23 -9.53
C ASN A 131 -7.24 20.32 -9.88
N GLN A 132 -6.76 21.47 -10.31
CA GLN A 132 -7.60 22.64 -10.60
C GLN A 132 -8.53 22.45 -11.81
N THR A 133 -8.17 21.59 -12.77
CA THR A 133 -8.96 21.27 -13.97
C THR A 133 -10.13 20.37 -13.61
N LEU A 134 -9.87 19.33 -12.81
CA LEU A 134 -10.91 18.39 -12.37
C LEU A 134 -11.73 18.93 -11.19
N LYS A 135 -11.21 19.93 -10.46
CA LYS A 135 -11.74 20.39 -9.16
C LYS A 135 -11.77 19.27 -8.11
N GLU A 136 -10.81 18.36 -8.19
CA GLU A 136 -10.72 17.16 -7.35
C GLU A 136 -9.36 17.05 -6.66
N CYS A 137 -9.36 16.43 -5.49
CA CYS A 137 -8.13 16.03 -4.79
C CYS A 137 -7.71 14.64 -5.27
N VAL A 138 -6.49 14.52 -5.78
CA VAL A 138 -5.99 13.31 -6.44
C VAL A 138 -4.85 12.70 -5.61
N PRO A 139 -4.87 11.39 -5.33
CA PRO A 139 -3.78 10.71 -4.64
C PRO A 139 -2.56 10.58 -5.56
N VAL A 140 -1.38 10.83 -5.00
CA VAL A 140 -0.08 10.73 -5.68
C VAL A 140 0.94 10.07 -4.76
N ASN A 141 1.94 9.40 -5.32
CA ASN A 141 3.06 8.89 -4.54
C ASN A 141 4.29 9.74 -4.83
N VAL A 142 4.86 10.36 -3.80
CA VAL A 142 5.96 11.33 -3.91
C VAL A 142 7.17 10.88 -3.09
N PHE A 143 8.32 11.48 -3.36
CA PHE A 143 9.50 11.27 -2.52
C PHE A 143 9.28 11.82 -1.11
N GLY A 144 9.80 11.12 -0.10
CA GLY A 144 9.65 11.53 1.30
C GLY A 144 10.14 12.96 1.56
N ALA A 145 11.26 13.37 0.95
CA ALA A 145 11.80 14.72 1.06
C ALA A 145 10.90 15.83 0.48
N LYS A 146 9.94 15.47 -0.39
CA LYS A 146 8.98 16.40 -1.00
C LYS A 146 7.57 16.24 -0.44
N ALA A 147 7.34 15.28 0.45
CA ALA A 147 6.00 14.88 0.85
C ALA A 147 5.23 16.04 1.47
N ASP A 148 5.89 16.91 2.23
CA ASP A 148 5.29 18.06 2.91
C ASP A 148 4.84 19.19 1.98
N LEU A 149 5.20 19.13 0.70
CA LEU A 149 4.63 20.01 -0.34
C LEU A 149 3.20 19.61 -0.74
N TYR A 150 2.75 18.45 -0.28
CA TYR A 150 1.48 17.81 -0.65
C TYR A 150 0.63 17.52 0.59
N PHE A 151 -0.69 17.50 0.40
CA PHE A 151 -1.63 17.26 1.49
C PHE A 151 -1.41 15.84 2.04
N PRO A 152 -1.34 15.66 3.37
CA PRO A 152 -1.16 14.35 3.97
C PRO A 152 -2.38 13.45 3.79
N ASP A 153 -3.58 14.04 3.74
CA ASP A 153 -4.83 13.31 3.64
C ASP A 153 -5.87 14.02 2.74
N MET A 154 -6.85 13.24 2.29
CA MET A 154 -7.89 13.65 1.37
C MET A 154 -8.80 14.71 1.99
N ARG A 155 -9.26 14.52 3.24
CA ARG A 155 -10.22 15.43 3.92
C ARG A 155 -9.69 16.86 4.04
N HIS A 156 -8.39 17.05 4.33
CA HIS A 156 -7.81 18.38 4.42
C HIS A 156 -7.62 19.03 3.04
N CYS A 157 -7.27 18.25 2.00
CA CYS A 157 -7.26 18.76 0.64
C CYS A 157 -8.67 19.22 0.21
N VAL A 158 -9.67 18.36 0.42
CA VAL A 158 -11.08 18.63 0.07
C VAL A 158 -11.60 19.86 0.80
N SER A 159 -11.35 19.96 2.10
CA SER A 159 -11.79 21.08 2.92
C SER A 159 -11.10 22.38 2.52
N ARG A 160 -9.77 22.38 2.34
CA ARG A 160 -9.00 23.60 2.04
C ARG A 160 -9.23 24.11 0.63
N CYS A 161 -9.40 23.20 -0.34
CA CYS A 161 -9.53 23.55 -1.76
C CYS A 161 -10.97 23.56 -2.27
N ASN A 162 -11.94 23.28 -1.39
CA ASN A 162 -13.35 23.15 -1.71
C ASN A 162 -13.60 22.22 -2.92
N ALA A 163 -12.99 21.04 -2.89
CA ALA A 163 -13.11 20.08 -3.97
C ALA A 163 -14.56 19.58 -4.15
N THR A 164 -14.94 19.30 -5.40
CA THR A 164 -16.29 18.80 -5.75
C THR A 164 -16.47 17.38 -5.20
N LYS A 165 -15.50 16.51 -5.47
CA LYS A 165 -15.44 15.15 -4.96
C LYS A 165 -14.97 15.13 -3.51
N LYS A 166 -15.84 14.68 -2.60
CA LYS A 166 -15.57 14.68 -1.16
C LYS A 166 -14.75 13.47 -0.69
N GLN A 167 -14.73 12.39 -1.47
CA GLN A 167 -14.08 11.13 -1.09
C GLN A 167 -13.71 10.31 -2.34
N LEU A 168 -12.75 9.39 -2.23
CA LEU A 168 -12.42 8.45 -3.32
C LEU A 168 -13.50 7.36 -3.46
N ASP A 169 -13.78 6.92 -4.69
CA ASP A 169 -14.85 5.94 -4.96
C ASP A 169 -14.62 4.62 -4.23
N ARG A 170 -13.35 4.20 -4.11
CA ARG A 170 -12.93 3.01 -3.38
C ARG A 170 -13.36 2.99 -1.92
N CYS A 171 -13.66 4.15 -1.31
CA CYS A 171 -14.12 4.26 0.07
C CYS A 171 -15.62 3.94 0.22
N ASN A 172 -16.36 3.91 -0.89
CA ASN A 172 -17.79 3.59 -0.90
C ASN A 172 -18.07 2.11 -1.23
N GLU A 173 -17.05 1.39 -1.73
CA GLU A 173 -17.15 -0.05 -1.98
C GLU A 173 -17.31 -0.81 -0.66
N GLU A 174 -18.13 -1.86 -0.67
CA GLU A 174 -18.25 -2.76 0.47
C GLU A 174 -16.94 -3.53 0.69
N MET A 175 -16.69 -3.96 1.92
CA MET A 175 -15.49 -4.71 2.24
C MET A 175 -15.55 -6.12 1.63
N SER A 176 -14.40 -6.65 1.21
CA SER A 176 -14.29 -8.03 0.76
C SER A 176 -12.91 -8.59 1.07
N THR A 177 -12.89 -9.74 1.76
CA THR A 177 -11.68 -10.49 2.12
C THR A 177 -11.01 -11.13 0.92
N GLY A 178 -11.71 -11.18 -0.22
CA GLY A 178 -11.25 -11.90 -1.40
C GLY A 178 -11.26 -13.42 -1.20
N ASP A 179 -10.55 -14.11 -2.10
CA ASP A 179 -10.50 -15.57 -2.16
C ASP A 179 -9.10 -16.09 -1.86
N LEU A 180 -9.03 -17.37 -1.51
CA LEU A 180 -7.77 -18.09 -1.36
C LEU A 180 -7.19 -18.47 -2.73
N PRO A 181 -5.93 -18.11 -3.03
CA PRO A 181 -5.15 -18.64 -4.14
C PRO A 181 -5.13 -20.16 -4.20
N LYS A 182 -5.20 -20.72 -5.41
CA LYS A 182 -5.19 -22.18 -5.63
C LYS A 182 -3.86 -22.85 -5.28
N SER A 183 -2.75 -22.12 -5.37
CA SER A 183 -1.40 -22.65 -5.14
C SER A 183 -0.67 -21.91 -4.01
N TRP A 184 -1.35 -21.74 -2.87
CA TRP A 184 -0.74 -21.16 -1.68
C TRP A 184 0.15 -22.18 -0.96
N ASN A 185 1.45 -22.19 -1.25
CA ASN A 185 2.41 -22.94 -0.44
C ASN A 185 3.11 -21.97 0.53
N CYS A 186 2.56 -21.83 1.74
CA CYS A 186 3.33 -21.23 2.82
C CYS A 186 4.32 -22.27 3.36
N ARG A 187 5.60 -21.91 3.36
CA ARG A 187 6.65 -22.69 3.99
C ARG A 187 7.35 -21.83 5.02
#